data_AF-A0A644X9N0-F1
#
_entry.id   AF-A0A644X9N0-F1
#
_cell.length_a   1.000
_cell.length_b   1.000
_cell.length_c   1.000
_cell.angle_alpha   90.00
_cell.angle_beta   90.00
_cell.angle_gamma   90.00
#
_symmetry.space_group_name_H-M   'P 1'
#
loop_
_entity.id
_entity.type
_entity.pdbx_description
1 polymer ?
#
loop_
_entity_poly.entity_id
_entity_poly.type
_entity_poly.pdbx_seq_one_letter_code
_entity_poly.pdbx_strand_id
1 'polypeptide(L)'
;MTEVIQPLYPPKNDSSQILPNPAIELGNRIREGCCDVKVVQKGQVVNPDGSVNMPIIFFDLGEYEAQVQGKYAVIPEGIVPAMSSIGAFGGLSDEDELRIVNFVIKEMMNEDGQFYGIYDIEQQKLVATDRRASALPILSELAGHRSFQTSSGGTSRPVTDRILDLITNSIISDEIVRVGDTLYYAPYGIDENGVMDLKLSDFAITSSLFNLLTEYSQDRSRLKERYGCAILLEGVANSLSLILEGQEQNATRLPSSELRVTFSSDGKSYELQPSDTFSINNSYFSIGLMQFASYYCSIDQFAFFTTTFNETIDRNVMRLADVVDGAYNESQVRSIRDIEACYGEMKNAYRIANTLYESWLDVYNFLKIQTNDTIYADGYNVHTGEMVKISGDIIRPFISDVIPLRNRFGTPAVTMNYFLLTGIFNDETMGTESGNVALYNYFMHIERFSFLPVSSPDTYAENGFQIWGFDSLRYAGGCLMPSLVETYPLYYASGTSIYRENWKVFTMRKINQFTEDEENFLTPDDPFPTFYDHIPAVTIEN
;
A
#
# COMPACT_ATOMS: atom_id res chain seq x y z
N MET A 1 -40.80 0.16 19.38
CA MET A 1 -40.57 -1.30 19.42
C MET A 1 -40.89 -1.82 18.04
N THR A 2 -39.85 -1.95 17.23
CA THR A 2 -39.95 -2.35 15.83
C THR A 2 -39.18 -3.66 15.74
N GLU A 3 -39.91 -4.74 15.45
CA GLU A 3 -39.38 -6.09 15.36
C GLU A 3 -38.31 -6.15 14.26
N VAL A 4 -37.11 -6.57 14.66
CA VAL A 4 -36.02 -6.92 13.75
C VAL A 4 -36.45 -8.21 13.04
N ILE A 5 -36.81 -8.10 11.78
CA ILE A 5 -36.97 -9.27 10.90
C ILE A 5 -35.55 -9.79 10.66
N GLN A 6 -35.17 -10.85 11.37
CA GLN A 6 -33.99 -11.64 11.02
C GLN A 6 -34.18 -12.18 9.59
N PRO A 7 -33.20 -12.04 8.69
CA PRO A 7 -33.25 -12.78 7.45
C PRO A 7 -33.18 -14.26 7.77
N LEU A 8 -34.19 -15.01 7.30
CA LEU A 8 -34.15 -16.46 7.24
C LEU A 8 -32.88 -16.84 6.50
N TYR A 9 -31.91 -17.43 7.21
CA TYR A 9 -30.89 -18.24 6.59
C TYR A 9 -31.59 -19.17 5.59
N PRO A 10 -31.21 -19.18 4.31
CA PRO A 10 -31.74 -20.20 3.43
C PRO A 10 -31.39 -21.55 4.06
N PRO A 11 -32.34 -22.50 4.12
CA PRO A 11 -32.02 -23.84 4.59
C PRO A 11 -30.84 -24.35 3.77
N LYS A 12 -29.89 -25.02 4.44
CA LYS A 12 -28.79 -25.73 3.78
C LYS A 12 -29.35 -26.50 2.59
N ASN A 13 -29.15 -25.98 1.39
CA ASN A 13 -29.46 -26.71 0.19
C ASN A 13 -28.42 -27.81 0.08
N ASP A 14 -28.88 -29.03 0.33
CA ASP A 14 -28.20 -30.30 0.08
C ASP A 14 -28.11 -30.56 -1.43
N SER A 15 -27.63 -29.57 -2.21
CA SER A 15 -27.39 -29.71 -3.64
C SER A 15 -25.93 -30.03 -3.87
N SER A 16 -25.69 -31.34 -3.90
CA SER A 16 -24.55 -32.07 -4.42
C SER A 16 -24.22 -31.73 -5.88
N GLN A 17 -23.69 -30.54 -6.11
CA GLN A 17 -22.63 -30.36 -7.11
C GLN A 17 -21.40 -29.87 -6.36
N ILE A 18 -20.62 -30.85 -5.87
CA ILE A 18 -19.22 -30.61 -5.56
C ILE A 18 -18.59 -30.23 -6.91
N LEU A 19 -18.56 -28.94 -7.22
CA LEU A 19 -17.52 -28.43 -8.11
C LEU A 19 -16.20 -28.95 -7.52
N PRO A 20 -15.34 -29.64 -8.29
CA PRO A 20 -14.07 -30.12 -7.77
C PRO A 20 -13.41 -28.93 -7.08
N ASN A 21 -13.12 -29.03 -5.77
CA ASN A 21 -12.47 -27.95 -5.05
C ASN A 21 -11.03 -27.88 -5.57
N PRO A 22 -10.73 -27.01 -6.53
CA PRO A 22 -9.49 -27.05 -7.29
C PRO A 22 -8.35 -26.58 -6.41
N ALA A 23 -8.63 -25.75 -5.40
CA ALA A 23 -7.67 -25.32 -4.39
C ALA A 23 -7.23 -26.48 -3.48
N ILE A 24 -8.13 -27.42 -3.16
CA ILE A 24 -7.75 -28.64 -2.41
C ILE A 24 -6.98 -29.61 -3.29
N GLU A 25 -7.41 -29.83 -4.53
CA GLU A 25 -6.72 -30.73 -5.45
C GLU A 25 -5.34 -30.18 -5.88
N LEU A 26 -5.25 -28.87 -6.10
CA LEU A 26 -4.01 -28.14 -6.33
C LEU A 26 -3.14 -28.11 -5.06
N GLY A 27 -3.72 -27.83 -3.89
CA GLY A 27 -3.00 -27.89 -2.62
C GLY A 27 -2.33 -29.25 -2.41
N ASN A 28 -3.00 -30.34 -2.81
CA ASN A 28 -2.45 -31.69 -2.76
C ASN A 28 -1.44 -32.02 -3.89
N ARG A 29 -1.44 -31.28 -5.01
CA ARG A 29 -0.51 -31.46 -6.14
C ARG A 29 0.73 -30.56 -6.06
N ILE A 30 0.60 -29.35 -5.51
CA ILE A 30 1.69 -28.42 -5.20
C ILE A 30 2.49 -28.95 -4.00
N ARG A 31 1.80 -29.53 -3.01
CA ARG A 31 2.42 -30.22 -1.87
C ARG A 31 2.71 -31.67 -2.28
N GLU A 32 3.85 -31.93 -2.92
CA GLU A 32 4.40 -33.29 -2.95
C GLU A 32 4.72 -33.73 -1.50
N GLY A 33 3.72 -34.29 -0.82
CA GLY A 33 3.84 -34.66 0.58
C GLY A 33 3.70 -33.48 1.56
N CYS A 34 3.47 -33.81 2.82
CA CYS A 34 2.94 -32.87 3.82
C CYS A 34 3.89 -31.71 4.22
N CYS A 35 5.16 -31.66 3.77
CA CYS A 35 6.13 -30.73 4.36
C CYS A 35 7.30 -30.22 3.49
N ASP A 36 7.54 -30.65 2.24
CA ASP A 36 8.84 -30.37 1.60
C ASP A 36 8.74 -29.54 0.30
N VAL A 37 8.56 -28.22 0.42
CA VAL A 37 9.02 -27.30 -0.64
C VAL A 37 10.54 -27.24 -0.51
N LYS A 38 11.27 -28.11 -1.24
CA LYS A 38 12.73 -28.22 -1.12
C LYS A 38 13.41 -26.91 -1.56
N VAL A 39 14.01 -26.18 -0.61
CA VAL A 39 14.77 -24.92 -0.76
C VAL A 39 16.27 -25.20 -0.86
N VAL A 40 16.73 -25.97 -1.86
CA VAL A 40 18.13 -26.46 -1.85
C VAL A 40 18.87 -26.39 -3.19
N GLN A 41 18.34 -25.72 -4.23
CA GLN A 41 19.06 -25.60 -5.51
C GLN A 41 18.94 -24.20 -6.16
N LYS A 42 20.02 -23.75 -6.83
CA LYS A 42 20.08 -22.51 -7.63
C LYS A 42 19.00 -22.55 -8.73
N GLY A 43 18.21 -21.48 -8.86
CA GLY A 43 17.07 -21.40 -9.79
C GLY A 43 15.70 -21.69 -9.18
N GLN A 44 15.60 -21.73 -7.84
CA GLN A 44 14.33 -21.79 -7.10
C GLN A 44 13.85 -20.39 -6.70
N VAL A 45 12.59 -20.25 -6.30
CA VAL A 45 12.01 -18.95 -5.89
C VAL A 45 12.78 -18.26 -4.75
N VAL A 46 13.31 -19.06 -3.82
CA VAL A 46 14.09 -18.62 -2.66
C VAL A 46 15.42 -19.38 -2.65
N ASN A 47 16.53 -18.65 -2.58
CA ASN A 47 17.86 -19.22 -2.51
C ASN A 47 18.27 -19.54 -1.06
N PRO A 48 19.32 -20.35 -0.82
CA PRO A 48 19.74 -20.73 0.54
C PRO A 48 20.13 -19.58 1.47
N ASP A 49 20.58 -18.45 0.91
CA ASP A 49 20.92 -17.21 1.61
C ASP A 49 19.69 -16.35 1.99
N GLY A 50 18.50 -16.75 1.53
CA GLY A 50 17.25 -15.99 1.71
C GLY A 50 16.96 -15.00 0.58
N SER A 51 17.86 -14.84 -0.40
CA SER A 51 17.58 -14.01 -1.57
C SER A 51 16.45 -14.61 -2.41
N VAL A 52 15.60 -13.74 -2.92
CA VAL A 52 14.47 -14.12 -3.78
C VAL A 52 14.85 -13.93 -5.24
N ASN A 53 14.58 -14.93 -6.09
CA ASN A 53 14.88 -14.81 -7.51
C ASN A 53 13.77 -13.99 -8.21
N MET A 54 14.03 -12.69 -8.42
CA MET A 54 13.16 -11.83 -9.23
C MET A 54 13.68 -11.79 -10.67
N PRO A 55 12.92 -12.27 -11.67
CA PRO A 55 13.33 -12.21 -13.07
C PRO A 55 13.47 -10.75 -13.52
N ILE A 56 14.67 -10.34 -13.94
CA ILE A 56 14.95 -8.94 -14.28
C ILE A 56 14.12 -8.41 -15.44
N ILE A 57 13.58 -9.31 -16.28
CA ILE A 57 12.70 -8.96 -17.42
C ILE A 57 11.42 -8.21 -17.01
N PHE A 58 11.01 -8.31 -15.74
CA PHE A 58 9.82 -7.62 -15.22
C PHE A 58 10.10 -6.25 -14.61
N PHE A 59 11.36 -5.81 -14.58
CA PHE A 59 11.76 -4.60 -13.89
C PHE A 59 12.60 -3.72 -14.80
N ASP A 60 12.35 -2.42 -14.75
CA ASP A 60 13.20 -1.44 -15.40
C ASP A 60 14.45 -1.19 -14.55
N LEU A 61 15.58 -1.74 -14.98
CA LEU A 61 16.88 -1.54 -14.35
C LEU A 61 17.51 -0.19 -14.68
N GLY A 62 16.99 0.54 -15.67
CA GLY A 62 17.54 1.81 -16.14
C GLY A 62 19.04 1.72 -16.47
N GLU A 63 19.81 2.70 -16.01
CA GLU A 63 21.27 2.75 -16.23
C GLU A 63 22.06 1.63 -15.55
N TYR A 64 21.43 0.87 -14.64
CA TYR A 64 22.07 -0.21 -13.88
C TYR A 64 22.02 -1.57 -14.58
N GLU A 65 21.38 -1.68 -15.76
CA GLU A 65 21.23 -2.95 -16.48
C GLU A 65 22.56 -3.68 -16.70
N ALA A 66 23.61 -2.95 -17.10
CA ALA A 66 24.93 -3.51 -17.37
C ALA A 66 25.67 -4.04 -16.12
N GLN A 67 25.19 -3.70 -14.92
CA GLN A 67 25.79 -4.11 -13.65
C GLN A 67 25.30 -5.50 -13.21
N VAL A 68 24.18 -5.96 -13.76
CA VAL A 68 23.57 -7.26 -13.46
C VAL A 68 24.06 -8.31 -14.47
N GLN A 69 24.66 -9.40 -13.98
CA GLN A 69 25.27 -10.46 -14.79
C GLN A 69 24.34 -11.67 -15.00
N GLY A 70 23.33 -11.83 -14.15
CA GLY A 70 22.39 -12.95 -14.17
C GLY A 70 21.02 -12.63 -14.75
N LYS A 71 20.14 -13.63 -14.81
CA LYS A 71 18.71 -13.47 -15.15
C LYS A 71 17.85 -12.99 -13.96
N TYR A 72 18.43 -13.02 -12.77
CA TYR A 72 17.75 -12.78 -11.50
C TYR A 72 18.52 -11.78 -10.66
N ALA A 73 17.78 -10.92 -9.98
CA ALA A 73 18.28 -10.02 -8.96
C ALA A 73 17.23 -9.88 -7.84
N VAL A 74 17.63 -9.35 -6.68
CA VAL A 74 16.66 -8.74 -5.75
C VAL A 74 16.64 -7.26 -6.07
N ILE A 75 15.48 -6.78 -6.49
CA ILE A 75 15.23 -5.40 -6.90
C ILE A 75 14.36 -4.76 -5.82
N PRO A 76 14.75 -3.60 -5.25
CA PRO A 76 14.03 -2.99 -4.14
C PRO A 76 12.52 -2.82 -4.37
N GLU A 77 12.12 -2.42 -5.57
CA GLU A 77 10.72 -2.24 -5.96
C GLU A 77 9.93 -3.57 -5.98
N GLY A 78 10.61 -4.69 -6.17
CA GLY A 78 10.02 -6.03 -6.13
C GLY A 78 9.90 -6.62 -4.73
N ILE A 79 10.49 -6.00 -3.70
CA ILE A 79 10.51 -6.54 -2.33
C ILE A 79 9.09 -6.66 -1.77
N VAL A 80 8.28 -5.62 -1.92
CA VAL A 80 6.92 -5.59 -1.36
C VAL A 80 6.02 -6.68 -1.97
N PRO A 81 5.83 -6.77 -3.30
CA PRO A 81 5.00 -7.84 -3.86
C PRO A 81 5.58 -9.23 -3.59
N ALA A 82 6.91 -9.37 -3.49
CA ALA A 82 7.51 -10.64 -3.07
C ALA A 82 7.12 -10.99 -1.64
N MET A 83 7.26 -10.05 -0.70
CA MET A 83 6.95 -10.23 0.71
C MET A 83 5.46 -10.46 0.99
N SER A 84 4.57 -9.70 0.35
CA SER A 84 3.12 -9.94 0.49
C SER A 84 2.71 -11.33 -0.01
N SER A 85 3.49 -11.91 -0.94
CA SER A 85 3.29 -13.29 -1.43
C SER A 85 3.85 -14.36 -0.50
N ILE A 86 4.73 -13.99 0.44
CA ILE A 86 5.34 -14.94 1.38
C ILE A 86 4.32 -15.36 2.44
N GLY A 87 3.59 -14.41 3.05
CA GLY A 87 2.60 -14.67 4.09
C GLY A 87 1.24 -15.19 3.61
N ALA A 88 1.07 -15.41 2.30
CA ALA A 88 -0.18 -15.91 1.72
C ALA A 88 -0.28 -17.44 1.81
N PHE A 89 -1.49 -17.96 2.05
CA PHE A 89 -1.81 -19.36 2.35
C PHE A 89 -0.98 -20.41 1.59
N GLY A 90 -0.01 -21.02 2.29
CA GLY A 90 0.52 -22.36 1.97
C GLY A 90 1.66 -22.45 0.95
N GLY A 91 2.35 -21.35 0.64
CA GLY A 91 3.43 -21.33 -0.37
C GLY A 91 4.87 -21.51 0.17
N LEU A 92 5.16 -21.05 1.39
CA LEU A 92 6.48 -21.08 2.02
C LEU A 92 6.38 -21.53 3.49
N SER A 93 7.48 -22.04 4.04
CA SER A 93 7.57 -22.35 5.48
C SER A 93 7.97 -21.10 6.26
N ASP A 94 7.56 -20.96 7.54
CA ASP A 94 8.03 -19.89 8.45
C ASP A 94 9.55 -19.69 8.42
N GLU A 95 10.33 -20.76 8.18
CA GLU A 95 11.78 -20.69 8.08
C GLU A 95 12.29 -20.05 6.79
N ASP A 96 11.57 -20.23 5.69
CA ASP A 96 11.87 -19.57 4.42
C ASP A 96 11.46 -18.10 4.50
N GLU A 97 10.30 -17.80 5.08
CA GLU A 97 9.88 -16.41 5.34
C GLU A 97 10.90 -15.69 6.21
N LEU A 98 11.30 -16.32 7.32
CA LEU A 98 12.33 -15.80 8.21
C LEU A 98 13.65 -15.55 7.48
N ARG A 99 14.06 -16.42 6.55
CA ARG A 99 15.28 -16.23 5.75
C ARG A 99 15.17 -15.03 4.83
N ILE A 100 14.05 -14.86 4.15
CA ILE A 100 13.83 -13.73 3.23
C ILE A 100 13.79 -12.41 3.99
N VAL A 101 13.07 -12.35 5.12
CA VAL A 101 13.00 -11.15 5.97
C VAL A 101 14.38 -10.79 6.51
N ASN A 102 15.17 -11.79 6.95
CA ASN A 102 16.55 -11.56 7.35
C ASN A 102 17.42 -11.05 6.19
N PHE A 103 17.23 -11.57 4.98
CA PHE A 103 17.96 -11.12 3.80
C PHE A 103 17.66 -9.64 3.49
N VAL A 104 16.37 -9.25 3.45
CA VAL A 104 15.96 -7.86 3.19
C VAL A 104 16.59 -6.91 4.22
N ILE A 105 16.52 -7.24 5.50
CA ILE A 105 17.07 -6.40 6.59
C ILE A 105 18.60 -6.31 6.53
N LYS A 106 19.30 -7.37 6.12
CA LYS A 106 20.77 -7.43 6.18
C LYS A 106 21.46 -6.94 4.91
N GLU A 107 20.88 -7.25 3.76
CA GLU A 107 21.53 -7.06 2.46
C GLU A 107 20.95 -5.87 1.68
N MET A 108 19.68 -5.51 1.91
CA MET A 108 18.98 -4.44 1.16
C MET A 108 18.77 -3.15 1.96
N MET A 109 18.84 -3.21 3.30
CA MET A 109 18.63 -2.06 4.19
C MET A 109 19.97 -1.47 4.63
N ASN A 110 20.13 -0.14 4.56
CA ASN A 110 21.35 0.53 5.01
C ASN A 110 21.30 0.78 6.54
N GLU A 111 22.34 1.42 7.06
CA GLU A 111 22.43 1.75 8.48
C GLU A 111 21.40 2.78 8.97
N ASP A 112 20.85 3.59 8.05
CA ASP A 112 19.83 4.59 8.34
C ASP A 112 18.40 4.02 8.30
N GLY A 113 18.20 2.82 7.76
CA GLY A 113 16.89 2.21 7.58
C GLY A 113 16.26 2.46 6.20
N GLN A 114 17.06 2.89 5.23
CA GLN A 114 16.68 3.06 3.82
C GLN A 114 16.97 1.81 2.99
N PHE A 115 16.19 1.59 1.93
CA PHE A 115 16.31 0.43 1.06
C PHE A 115 16.94 0.81 -0.28
N TYR A 116 18.00 0.10 -0.64
CA TYR A 116 18.87 0.50 -1.74
C TYR A 116 19.49 -0.71 -2.45
N GLY A 117 20.04 -0.45 -3.63
CA GLY A 117 20.85 -1.42 -4.31
C GLY A 117 20.07 -2.45 -5.11
N ILE A 118 20.68 -2.94 -6.19
CA ILE A 118 20.25 -4.20 -6.82
C ILE A 118 21.18 -5.28 -6.29
N TYR A 119 20.64 -6.33 -5.67
CA TYR A 119 21.44 -7.48 -5.28
C TYR A 119 21.48 -8.48 -6.42
N ASP A 120 22.67 -8.65 -7.01
CA ASP A 120 22.88 -9.59 -8.10
C ASP A 120 23.07 -11.01 -7.55
N ILE A 121 22.19 -11.93 -7.96
CA ILE A 121 22.19 -13.32 -7.48
C ILE A 121 23.41 -14.10 -7.99
N GLU A 122 23.90 -13.83 -9.20
CA GLU A 122 25.05 -14.55 -9.78
C GLU A 122 26.35 -14.11 -9.10
N GLN A 123 26.47 -12.82 -8.81
CA GLN A 123 27.64 -12.22 -8.18
C GLN A 123 27.61 -12.30 -6.65
N GLN A 124 26.43 -12.57 -6.05
CA GLN A 124 26.21 -12.64 -4.60
C GLN A 124 26.64 -11.35 -3.88
N LYS A 125 26.27 -10.20 -4.46
CA LYS A 125 26.58 -8.87 -3.92
C LYS A 125 25.62 -7.79 -4.43
N LEU A 126 25.58 -6.68 -3.71
CA LEU A 126 24.95 -5.44 -4.15
C LEU A 126 25.79 -4.79 -5.28
N VAL A 127 25.18 -4.50 -6.43
CA VAL A 127 25.87 -3.94 -7.60
C VAL A 127 25.52 -2.47 -7.86
N ALA A 128 24.25 -2.10 -7.72
CA ALA A 128 23.72 -0.77 -8.00
C ALA A 128 23.47 0.05 -6.72
N THR A 129 24.48 0.19 -5.87
CA THR A 129 24.37 0.62 -4.46
C THR A 129 23.80 2.02 -4.22
N ASP A 130 23.57 2.79 -5.27
CA ASP A 130 22.98 4.13 -5.27
C ASP A 130 21.50 4.15 -5.69
N ARG A 131 20.98 3.07 -6.30
CA ARG A 131 19.55 2.94 -6.59
C ARG A 131 18.76 2.90 -5.28
N ARG A 132 17.81 3.82 -5.11
CA ARG A 132 16.92 3.91 -3.93
C ARG A 132 15.50 3.47 -4.29
N ALA A 133 14.79 2.87 -3.33
CA ALA A 133 13.33 2.71 -3.40
C ALA A 133 12.64 3.38 -2.21
N SER A 134 11.35 3.67 -2.41
CA SER A 134 10.47 4.15 -1.35
C SER A 134 10.45 3.17 -0.16
N ALA A 135 10.77 3.67 1.03
CA ALA A 135 10.83 2.84 2.24
C ALA A 135 9.44 2.57 2.84
N LEU A 136 8.44 3.42 2.57
CA LEU A 136 7.10 3.32 3.18
C LEU A 136 6.38 1.99 2.85
N PRO A 137 6.30 1.52 1.59
CA PRO A 137 5.72 0.22 1.27
C PRO A 137 6.44 -0.96 1.95
N ILE A 138 7.78 -0.90 2.04
CA ILE A 138 8.57 -1.96 2.67
C ILE A 138 8.37 -1.96 4.20
N LEU A 139 8.35 -0.78 4.84
CA LEU A 139 7.97 -0.62 6.24
C LEU A 139 6.59 -1.23 6.51
N SER A 140 5.62 -0.88 5.65
CA SER A 140 4.25 -1.35 5.75
C SER A 140 4.18 -2.88 5.78
N GLU A 141 4.89 -3.54 4.87
CA GLU A 141 4.91 -4.99 4.80
C GLU A 141 5.69 -5.59 5.98
N LEU A 142 6.91 -5.11 6.29
CA LEU A 142 7.72 -5.59 7.41
C LEU A 142 7.00 -5.51 8.76
N ALA A 143 6.14 -4.51 8.96
CA ALA A 143 5.33 -4.38 10.18
C ALA A 143 4.41 -5.59 10.43
N GLY A 144 4.04 -6.34 9.38
CA GLY A 144 3.28 -7.59 9.46
C GLY A 144 4.13 -8.82 9.80
N HIS A 145 5.45 -8.73 9.70
CA HIS A 145 6.40 -9.85 9.76
C HIS A 145 7.22 -9.85 11.06
N ARG A 146 6.57 -9.63 12.22
CA ARG A 146 7.27 -9.47 13.51
C ARG A 146 7.70 -10.76 14.19
N SER A 147 7.07 -11.89 13.89
CA SER A 147 7.31 -13.14 14.61
C SER A 147 7.11 -14.39 13.77
N PHE A 148 8.07 -15.31 13.85
CA PHE A 148 8.12 -16.57 13.10
C PHE A 148 8.32 -17.75 14.03
N GLN A 149 7.74 -18.91 13.74
CA GLN A 149 8.07 -20.15 14.44
C GLN A 149 9.34 -20.77 13.84
N THR A 150 10.21 -21.34 14.69
CA THR A 150 11.42 -22.04 14.26
C THR A 150 11.25 -23.55 14.33
N SER A 151 12.00 -24.34 13.54
CA SER A 151 12.00 -25.82 13.62
C SER A 151 12.32 -26.35 15.02
N SER A 152 13.03 -25.59 15.85
CA SER A 152 13.33 -25.94 17.24
C SER A 152 12.17 -25.69 18.22
N GLY A 153 11.00 -25.24 17.74
CA GLY A 153 9.83 -24.89 18.56
C GLY A 153 9.94 -23.55 19.30
N GLY A 154 10.87 -22.68 18.88
CA GLY A 154 11.03 -21.32 19.42
C GLY A 154 10.34 -20.28 18.54
N THR A 155 10.27 -19.03 19.03
CA THR A 155 9.81 -17.89 18.25
C THR A 155 10.97 -16.96 17.93
N SER A 156 11.21 -16.73 16.64
CA SER A 156 12.18 -15.73 16.13
C SER A 156 11.48 -14.42 15.85
N ARG A 157 12.15 -13.29 16.10
CA ARG A 157 11.62 -11.93 15.88
C ARG A 157 12.66 -11.07 15.17
N PRO A 158 12.92 -11.30 13.86
CA PRO A 158 13.93 -10.57 13.11
C PRO A 158 13.54 -9.09 12.94
N VAL A 159 12.25 -8.80 12.77
CA VAL A 159 11.71 -7.44 12.75
C VAL A 159 11.41 -7.02 14.18
N THR A 160 12.33 -6.24 14.76
CA THR A 160 12.17 -5.68 16.09
C THR A 160 11.56 -4.28 16.03
N ASP A 161 10.98 -3.81 17.13
CA ASP A 161 10.50 -2.43 17.24
C ASP A 161 11.62 -1.44 16.91
N ARG A 162 12.86 -1.71 17.31
CA ARG A 162 14.02 -0.88 16.95
C ARG A 162 14.25 -0.76 15.44
N ILE A 163 14.00 -1.82 14.67
CA ILE A 163 14.15 -1.79 13.21
C ILE A 163 13.01 -0.98 12.59
N LEU A 164 11.76 -1.21 13.03
CA LEU A 164 10.61 -0.43 12.56
C LEU A 164 10.76 1.06 12.89
N ASP A 165 11.23 1.37 14.10
CA ASP A 165 11.49 2.73 14.55
C ASP A 165 12.62 3.37 13.75
N LEU A 166 13.68 2.62 13.41
CA LEU A 166 14.77 3.11 12.57
C LEU A 166 14.25 3.53 11.18
N ILE A 167 13.55 2.62 10.50
CA ILE A 167 12.97 2.87 9.17
C ILE A 167 12.00 4.06 9.22
N THR A 168 11.08 4.07 10.19
CA THR A 168 10.08 5.14 10.34
C THR A 168 10.74 6.49 10.59
N ASN A 169 11.76 6.54 11.45
CA ASN A 169 12.50 7.78 11.71
C ASN A 169 13.26 8.27 10.48
N SER A 170 13.80 7.38 9.66
CA SER A 170 14.45 7.77 8.40
C SER A 170 13.45 8.26 7.35
N ILE A 171 12.27 7.66 7.25
CA ILE A 171 11.18 8.20 6.41
C ILE A 171 10.84 9.62 6.85
N ILE A 172 10.65 9.84 8.16
CA ILE A 172 10.31 11.16 8.71
C ILE A 172 11.42 12.20 8.44
N SER A 173 12.70 11.82 8.51
CA SER A 173 13.81 12.76 8.30
C SER A 173 14.16 12.99 6.84
N ASP A 174 14.04 11.96 6.00
CA ASP A 174 14.67 11.92 4.66
C ASP A 174 13.64 11.84 3.53
N GLU A 175 12.38 11.50 3.82
CA GLU A 175 11.30 11.36 2.83
C GLU A 175 10.09 12.23 3.14
N ILE A 176 10.00 12.86 4.32
CA ILE A 176 8.96 13.86 4.60
C ILE A 176 9.60 15.24 4.49
N VAL A 177 9.11 16.03 3.54
CA VAL A 177 9.63 17.35 3.21
C VAL A 177 8.55 18.41 3.40
N ARG A 178 8.93 19.59 3.86
CA ARG A 178 8.04 20.74 3.94
C ARG A 178 8.24 21.62 2.71
N VAL A 179 7.18 21.86 1.93
CA VAL A 179 7.15 22.84 0.84
C VAL A 179 6.12 23.91 1.21
N GLY A 180 6.57 25.16 1.34
CA GLY A 180 5.75 26.21 1.93
C GLY A 180 5.28 25.83 3.34
N ASP A 181 3.96 25.74 3.53
CA ASP A 181 3.31 25.35 4.79
C ASP A 181 2.69 23.95 4.73
N THR A 182 3.13 23.09 3.79
CA THR A 182 2.57 21.75 3.61
C THR A 182 3.67 20.69 3.66
N LEU A 183 3.41 19.62 4.41
CA LEU A 183 4.26 18.43 4.43
C LEU A 183 3.88 17.50 3.27
N TYR A 184 4.88 16.97 2.58
CA TYR A 184 4.74 15.99 1.51
C TYR A 184 5.63 14.78 1.77
N TYR A 185 5.12 13.61 1.42
CA TYR A 185 5.92 12.41 1.24
C TYR A 185 6.62 12.46 -0.13
N ALA A 186 7.95 12.55 -0.12
CA ALA A 186 8.84 12.66 -1.26
C ALA A 186 9.90 11.53 -1.18
N PRO A 187 9.56 10.29 -1.57
CA PRO A 187 10.43 9.11 -1.41
C PRO A 187 11.81 9.27 -2.08
N TYR A 188 11.86 10.06 -3.15
CA TYR A 188 13.08 10.34 -3.92
C TYR A 188 13.62 11.76 -3.70
N GLY A 189 13.07 12.49 -2.73
CA GLY A 189 13.40 13.89 -2.44
C GLY A 189 12.73 14.89 -3.39
N ILE A 190 13.13 16.16 -3.24
CA ILE A 190 12.77 17.27 -4.13
C ILE A 190 14.08 17.87 -4.65
N ASP A 191 14.20 18.05 -5.95
CA ASP A 191 15.39 18.64 -6.56
C ASP A 191 15.45 20.18 -6.41
N GLU A 192 16.56 20.78 -6.84
CA GLU A 192 16.77 22.24 -6.77
C GLU A 192 15.74 23.06 -7.57
N ASN A 193 15.11 22.46 -8.58
CA ASN A 193 14.05 23.04 -9.40
C ASN A 193 12.66 22.80 -8.80
N GLY A 194 12.57 22.29 -7.57
CA GLY A 194 11.31 22.00 -6.91
C GLY A 194 10.55 20.83 -7.53
N VAL A 195 11.24 19.88 -8.18
CA VAL A 195 10.61 18.71 -8.80
C VAL A 195 10.57 17.55 -7.80
N MET A 196 9.37 17.00 -7.61
CA MET A 196 9.11 15.78 -6.85
C MET A 196 8.48 14.73 -7.77
N ASP A 197 9.09 13.56 -7.87
CA ASP A 197 8.53 12.43 -8.60
C ASP A 197 7.89 11.43 -7.63
N LEU A 198 6.67 10.99 -7.94
CA LEU A 198 5.89 10.00 -7.18
C LEU A 198 5.54 8.82 -8.08
N LYS A 199 5.61 7.60 -7.56
CA LYS A 199 5.12 6.38 -8.23
C LYS A 199 3.91 5.84 -7.49
N LEU A 200 2.93 5.27 -8.21
CA LEU A 200 1.79 4.62 -7.55
C LEU A 200 2.22 3.53 -6.57
N SER A 201 3.28 2.79 -6.90
CA SER A 201 3.83 1.74 -6.05
C SER A 201 4.40 2.25 -4.72
N ASP A 202 4.74 3.54 -4.61
CA ASP A 202 5.21 4.15 -3.36
C ASP A 202 4.09 4.20 -2.29
N PHE A 203 2.84 3.97 -2.71
CA PHE A 203 1.64 3.95 -1.86
C PHE A 203 1.03 2.55 -1.75
N ALA A 204 1.80 1.49 -2.07
CA ALA A 204 1.41 0.10 -1.85
C ALA A 204 1.48 -0.27 -0.35
N ILE A 205 0.54 0.26 0.43
CA ILE A 205 0.49 0.10 1.89
C ILE A 205 -0.36 -1.12 2.30
N THR A 206 -0.25 -1.54 3.55
CA THR A 206 -0.91 -2.70 4.15
C THR A 206 -1.54 -2.29 5.49
N SER A 207 -2.48 -3.08 5.99
CA SER A 207 -3.14 -2.80 7.28
C SER A 207 -2.15 -2.76 8.45
N SER A 208 -1.03 -3.48 8.32
CA SER A 208 0.08 -3.47 9.27
C SER A 208 0.70 -2.09 9.49
N LEU A 209 0.72 -1.21 8.48
CA LEU A 209 1.18 0.17 8.66
C LEU A 209 0.26 0.92 9.61
N PHE A 210 -1.06 0.84 9.44
CA PHE A 210 -2.01 1.52 10.33
C PHE A 210 -1.94 0.97 11.78
N ASN A 211 -1.70 -0.33 11.95
CA ASN A 211 -1.45 -0.91 13.28
C ASN A 211 -0.17 -0.31 13.91
N LEU A 212 0.92 -0.21 13.14
CA LEU A 212 2.17 0.39 13.60
C LEU A 212 2.00 1.88 13.95
N LEU A 213 1.30 2.64 13.11
CA LEU A 213 1.03 4.06 13.37
C LEU A 213 0.16 4.23 14.63
N THR A 214 -0.74 3.28 14.92
CA THR A 214 -1.52 3.28 16.18
C THR A 214 -0.60 3.14 17.38
N GLU A 215 0.39 2.24 17.31
CA GLU A 215 1.41 2.11 18.36
C GLU A 215 2.21 3.41 18.56
N TYR A 216 2.59 4.11 17.48
CA TYR A 216 3.30 5.38 17.57
C TYR A 216 2.46 6.52 18.13
N SER A 217 1.17 6.56 17.81
CA SER A 217 0.23 7.52 18.40
C SER A 217 0.11 7.33 19.92
N GLN A 218 0.13 6.07 20.38
CA GLN A 218 0.05 5.71 21.80
C GLN A 218 1.37 5.92 22.55
N ASP A 219 2.51 5.64 21.93
CA ASP A 219 3.84 5.80 22.50
C ASP A 219 4.75 6.65 21.61
N ARG A 220 4.63 7.97 21.79
CA ARG A 220 5.44 8.98 21.09
C ARG A 220 6.94 8.89 21.39
N SER A 221 7.36 8.14 22.42
CA SER A 221 8.79 8.04 22.78
C SER A 221 9.59 7.13 21.85
N ARG A 222 8.90 6.33 21.02
CA ARG A 222 9.52 5.45 20.02
C ARG A 222 10.11 6.20 18.83
N LEU A 223 9.59 7.38 18.52
CA LEU A 223 10.07 8.21 17.41
C LEU A 223 10.97 9.33 17.94
N LYS A 224 11.99 9.70 17.16
CA LYS A 224 12.90 10.82 17.46
C LYS A 224 12.13 12.14 17.46
N GLU A 225 11.25 12.31 16.47
CA GLU A 225 10.32 13.42 16.41
C GLU A 225 9.10 13.17 17.29
N ARG A 226 8.86 14.06 18.26
CA ARG A 226 7.71 13.97 19.20
C ARG A 226 6.37 13.82 18.48
N TYR A 227 6.24 14.45 17.32
CA TYR A 227 5.04 14.45 16.48
C TYR A 227 5.22 13.59 15.23
N GLY A 228 6.17 12.65 15.24
CA GLY A 228 6.56 11.87 14.07
C GLY A 228 5.40 11.12 13.38
N CYS A 229 4.45 10.57 14.14
CA CYS A 229 3.26 9.92 13.57
C CYS A 229 2.39 10.90 12.79
N ALA A 230 2.11 12.08 13.36
CA ALA A 230 1.36 13.15 12.70
C ALA A 230 2.08 13.66 11.44
N ILE A 231 3.40 13.88 11.52
CA ILE A 231 4.26 14.31 10.40
C ILE A 231 4.16 13.32 9.24
N LEU A 232 4.34 12.02 9.53
CA LEU A 232 4.29 10.95 8.54
C LEU A 232 2.91 10.86 7.88
N LEU A 233 1.84 10.80 8.70
CA LEU A 233 0.47 10.72 8.19
C LEU A 233 0.08 11.93 7.35
N GLU A 234 0.50 13.14 7.73
CA GLU A 234 0.23 14.35 6.95
C GLU A 234 0.94 14.34 5.60
N GLY A 235 2.24 14.04 5.58
CA GLY A 235 3.02 13.96 4.35
C GLY A 235 2.47 12.92 3.37
N VAL A 236 2.15 11.71 3.86
CA VAL A 236 1.57 10.64 3.04
C VAL A 236 0.19 11.03 2.51
N ALA A 237 -0.68 11.59 3.36
CA ALA A 237 -2.02 12.01 2.95
C ALA A 237 -1.97 13.10 1.87
N ASN A 238 -1.07 14.08 1.99
CA ASN A 238 -0.94 15.17 1.02
C ASN A 238 -0.36 14.69 -0.31
N SER A 239 0.69 13.86 -0.32
CA SER A 239 1.23 13.31 -1.58
C SER A 239 0.27 12.36 -2.27
N LEU A 240 -0.50 11.55 -1.53
CA LEU A 240 -1.55 10.72 -2.12
C LEU A 240 -2.68 11.58 -2.70
N SER A 241 -2.99 12.74 -2.08
CA SER A 241 -3.96 13.69 -2.64
C SER A 241 -3.47 14.26 -3.99
N LEU A 242 -2.16 14.50 -4.15
CA LEU A 242 -1.59 14.94 -5.44
C LEU A 242 -1.76 13.86 -6.53
N ILE A 243 -1.62 12.58 -6.18
CA ILE A 243 -1.89 11.47 -7.11
C ILE A 243 -3.34 11.50 -7.57
N LEU A 244 -4.30 11.67 -6.65
CA LEU A 244 -5.72 11.77 -7.01
C LEU A 244 -5.99 13.02 -7.86
N GLU A 245 -5.41 14.17 -7.53
CA GLU A 245 -5.58 15.39 -8.33
C GLU A 245 -4.99 15.21 -9.75
N GLY A 246 -3.82 14.60 -9.89
CA GLY A 246 -3.23 14.27 -11.18
C GLY A 246 -4.09 13.27 -11.96
N GLN A 247 -4.67 12.29 -11.27
CA GLN A 247 -5.65 11.36 -11.84
C GLN A 247 -6.90 12.11 -12.35
N GLU A 248 -7.43 13.07 -11.60
CA GLU A 248 -8.61 13.85 -11.99
C GLU A 248 -8.36 14.78 -13.19
N GLN A 249 -7.11 15.15 -13.45
CA GLN A 249 -6.69 15.89 -14.66
C GLN A 249 -6.65 15.01 -15.91
N ASN A 250 -6.55 13.68 -15.76
CA ASN A 250 -6.55 12.76 -16.90
C ASN A 250 -7.94 12.63 -17.52
N ALA A 251 -8.00 12.59 -18.85
CA ALA A 251 -9.28 12.45 -19.58
C ALA A 251 -10.04 11.16 -19.25
N THR A 252 -9.31 10.10 -18.91
CA THR A 252 -9.88 8.81 -18.49
C THR A 252 -10.19 8.70 -17.01
N ARG A 253 -9.69 9.66 -16.19
CA ARG A 253 -9.60 9.57 -14.73
C ARG A 253 -8.87 8.33 -14.22
N LEU A 254 -8.00 7.72 -15.02
CA LEU A 254 -7.09 6.68 -14.53
C LEU A 254 -5.86 7.31 -13.86
N PRO A 255 -5.35 6.74 -12.76
CA PRO A 255 -4.11 7.20 -12.16
C PRO A 255 -2.92 6.83 -13.04
N SER A 256 -1.97 7.75 -13.22
CA SER A 256 -0.72 7.48 -13.92
C SER A 256 0.23 6.70 -13.03
N SER A 257 1.03 5.81 -13.61
CA SER A 257 2.01 4.98 -12.90
C SER A 257 3.07 5.82 -12.18
N GLU A 258 3.35 7.00 -12.75
CA GLU A 258 4.23 8.01 -12.19
C GLU A 258 3.56 9.40 -12.31
N LEU A 259 3.82 10.27 -11.35
CA LEU A 259 3.37 11.64 -11.31
C LEU A 259 4.56 12.53 -10.99
N ARG A 260 4.87 13.47 -11.89
CA ARG A 260 5.81 14.54 -11.62
C ARG A 260 5.07 15.77 -11.10
N VAL A 261 5.58 16.35 -10.01
CA VAL A 261 5.06 17.55 -9.36
C VAL A 261 6.15 18.61 -9.41
N THR A 262 5.86 19.78 -9.98
CA THR A 262 6.80 20.90 -10.03
C THR A 262 6.29 22.04 -9.17
N PHE A 263 6.94 22.31 -8.04
CA PHE A 263 6.57 23.36 -7.11
C PHE A 263 7.10 24.74 -7.56
N SER A 264 6.29 25.78 -7.35
CA SER A 264 6.73 27.18 -7.46
C SER A 264 7.76 27.54 -6.39
N SER A 265 8.59 28.57 -6.64
CA SER A 265 9.66 28.97 -5.72
C SER A 265 9.18 29.45 -4.35
N ASP A 266 7.93 29.91 -4.23
CA ASP A 266 7.33 30.26 -2.93
C ASP A 266 6.63 29.07 -2.24
N GLY A 267 6.61 27.90 -2.88
CA GLY A 267 5.98 26.68 -2.38
C GLY A 267 4.46 26.75 -2.25
N LYS A 268 3.79 27.77 -2.84
CA LYS A 268 2.33 27.96 -2.70
C LYS A 268 1.51 27.37 -3.82
N SER A 269 2.14 27.08 -4.95
CA SER A 269 1.52 26.44 -6.11
C SER A 269 2.41 25.35 -6.68
N TYR A 270 1.81 24.46 -7.47
CA TYR A 270 2.50 23.39 -8.18
C TYR A 270 1.81 23.11 -9.53
N GLU A 271 2.56 22.47 -10.42
CA GLU A 271 2.08 21.87 -11.66
C GLU A 271 2.17 20.35 -11.58
N LEU A 272 1.14 19.66 -12.09
CA LEU A 272 1.08 18.20 -12.15
C LEU A 272 1.31 17.70 -13.57
N GLN A 273 2.20 16.73 -13.71
CA GLN A 273 2.57 16.11 -14.98
C GLN A 273 2.46 14.59 -14.84
N PRO A 274 1.24 14.02 -14.97
CA PRO A 274 1.03 12.58 -14.94
C PRO A 274 1.69 11.91 -16.14
N SER A 275 2.26 10.72 -15.94
CA SER A 275 2.76 9.89 -17.03
C SER A 275 1.64 9.23 -17.82
N ASP A 276 1.94 8.79 -19.05
CA ASP A 276 0.93 8.27 -19.98
C ASP A 276 0.29 6.95 -19.54
N THR A 277 0.87 6.20 -18.59
CA THR A 277 0.58 4.76 -18.42
C THR A 277 -0.15 4.44 -17.14
N PHE A 278 -1.18 3.61 -17.23
CA PHE A 278 -1.84 2.95 -16.10
C PHE A 278 -1.69 1.43 -16.21
N SER A 279 -1.48 0.75 -15.09
CA SER A 279 -1.47 -0.72 -14.99
C SER A 279 -2.23 -1.20 -13.76
N ILE A 280 -3.23 -2.07 -13.96
CA ILE A 280 -3.98 -2.66 -12.84
C ILE A 280 -3.12 -3.66 -12.03
N ASN A 281 -2.00 -4.13 -12.60
CA ASN A 281 -1.07 -5.02 -11.92
C ASN A 281 -0.09 -4.30 -10.99
N ASN A 282 -0.09 -2.97 -10.97
CA ASN A 282 0.73 -2.20 -10.03
C ASN A 282 0.42 -2.64 -8.58
N SER A 283 1.47 -2.72 -7.74
CA SER A 283 1.35 -3.10 -6.32
C SER A 283 0.36 -2.24 -5.53
N TYR A 284 0.14 -0.99 -5.93
CA TYR A 284 -0.92 -0.13 -5.41
C TYR A 284 -2.30 -0.80 -5.44
N PHE A 285 -2.62 -1.53 -6.51
CA PHE A 285 -3.89 -2.25 -6.64
C PHE A 285 -3.83 -3.66 -6.05
N SER A 286 -2.82 -4.45 -6.42
CA SER A 286 -2.78 -5.87 -6.03
C SER A 286 -2.68 -6.07 -4.52
N ILE A 287 -1.95 -5.20 -3.82
CA ILE A 287 -1.85 -5.21 -2.36
C ILE A 287 -3.01 -4.41 -1.76
N GLY A 288 -3.27 -3.22 -2.32
CA GLY A 288 -4.25 -2.28 -1.78
C GLY A 288 -5.67 -2.85 -1.71
N LEU A 289 -6.16 -3.38 -2.84
CA LEU A 289 -7.51 -3.92 -2.95
C LEU A 289 -7.71 -5.12 -2.03
N MET A 290 -6.69 -5.97 -1.88
CA MET A 290 -6.74 -7.14 -0.99
C MET A 290 -6.81 -6.73 0.49
N GLN A 291 -6.16 -5.63 0.87
CA GLN A 291 -6.03 -5.18 2.26
C GLN A 291 -7.13 -4.20 2.68
N PHE A 292 -7.99 -3.77 1.76
CA PHE A 292 -8.92 -2.66 2.00
C PHE A 292 -9.83 -2.85 3.23
N ALA A 293 -10.45 -4.02 3.39
CA ALA A 293 -11.28 -4.31 4.57
C ALA A 293 -10.49 -4.21 5.88
N SER A 294 -9.22 -4.62 5.86
CA SER A 294 -8.33 -4.56 7.02
C SER A 294 -7.87 -3.14 7.34
N TYR A 295 -7.73 -2.24 6.35
CA TYR A 295 -7.40 -0.83 6.61
C TYR A 295 -8.43 -0.18 7.51
N TYR A 296 -9.72 -0.36 7.20
CA TYR A 296 -10.80 0.27 7.95
C TYR A 296 -10.84 -0.24 9.39
N CYS A 297 -10.71 -1.56 9.60
CA CYS A 297 -10.61 -2.15 10.94
C CYS A 297 -9.45 -1.56 11.76
N SER A 298 -8.29 -1.33 11.15
CA SER A 298 -7.13 -0.71 11.81
C SER A 298 -7.34 0.79 12.08
N ILE A 299 -8.00 1.53 11.18
CA ILE A 299 -8.32 2.96 11.36
C ILE A 299 -9.40 3.15 12.43
N ASP A 300 -10.36 2.23 12.56
CA ASP A 300 -11.35 2.24 13.64
C ASP A 300 -10.68 2.06 15.01
N GLN A 301 -9.61 1.27 15.10
CA GLN A 301 -8.82 1.14 16.34
C GLN A 301 -8.18 2.48 16.72
N PHE A 302 -7.58 3.18 15.75
CA PHE A 302 -7.10 4.56 15.93
C PHE A 302 -8.20 5.44 16.55
N ALA A 303 -9.40 5.43 15.97
CA ALA A 303 -10.53 6.21 16.46
C ALA A 303 -10.97 5.78 17.88
N PHE A 304 -10.99 4.48 18.17
CA PHE A 304 -11.40 3.96 19.47
C PHE A 304 -10.43 4.32 20.60
N PHE A 305 -9.12 4.25 20.37
CA PHE A 305 -8.13 4.70 21.37
C PHE A 305 -8.21 6.21 21.61
N THR A 306 -8.57 6.96 20.57
CA THR A 306 -8.95 8.37 20.69
C THR A 306 -10.34 8.58 21.30
N THR A 307 -11.07 7.62 21.87
CA THR A 307 -12.31 7.96 22.60
C THR A 307 -12.04 8.78 23.88
N THR A 308 -10.81 8.74 24.40
CA THR A 308 -10.28 9.70 25.41
C THR A 308 -9.80 11.03 24.82
N PHE A 309 -9.93 11.23 23.50
CA PHE A 309 -9.54 12.45 22.78
C PHE A 309 -10.32 13.64 23.24
N ASN A 310 -11.63 13.52 23.44
CA ASN A 310 -12.41 14.63 23.98
C ASN A 310 -11.92 15.02 25.37
N GLU A 311 -11.62 14.06 26.25
CA GLU A 311 -11.06 14.34 27.58
C GLU A 311 -9.65 14.94 27.52
N THR A 312 -8.81 14.48 26.58
CA THR A 312 -7.45 14.97 26.38
C THR A 312 -7.44 16.38 25.78
N ILE A 313 -8.32 16.62 24.81
CA ILE A 313 -8.54 17.93 24.19
C ILE A 313 -9.14 18.88 25.20
N ASP A 314 -10.23 18.53 25.90
CA ASP A 314 -10.86 19.41 26.88
C ASP A 314 -9.86 19.77 28.00
N ARG A 315 -9.03 18.83 28.45
CA ARG A 315 -7.94 19.10 29.41
C ARG A 315 -6.88 20.05 28.87
N ASN A 316 -6.49 19.93 27.59
CA ASN A 316 -5.50 20.79 26.97
C ASN A 316 -6.07 22.18 26.65
N VAL A 317 -7.33 22.24 26.21
CA VAL A 317 -8.08 23.46 25.90
C VAL A 317 -8.33 24.28 27.17
N MET A 318 -8.66 23.66 28.30
CA MET A 318 -8.78 24.37 29.58
C MET A 318 -7.51 25.15 29.97
N ARG A 319 -6.33 24.72 29.51
CA ARG A 319 -5.06 25.42 29.76
C ARG A 319 -4.84 26.63 28.84
N LEU A 320 -5.71 26.81 27.85
CA LEU A 320 -5.68 27.85 26.83
C LEU A 320 -6.80 28.90 27.03
N ALA A 321 -7.71 28.70 27.99
CA ALA A 321 -8.91 29.51 28.19
C ALA A 321 -8.64 30.98 28.58
N ASP A 322 -7.50 31.26 29.21
CA ASP A 322 -7.10 32.59 29.71
C ASP A 322 -6.06 33.29 28.81
N VAL A 323 -5.91 32.88 27.55
CA VAL A 323 -4.95 33.52 26.64
C VAL A 323 -5.51 34.83 26.12
N VAL A 324 -4.74 35.91 26.32
CA VAL A 324 -5.03 37.24 25.77
C VAL A 324 -4.24 37.45 24.48
N ASP A 325 -4.90 37.93 23.43
CA ASP A 325 -4.30 38.33 22.13
C ASP A 325 -3.42 37.27 21.43
N GLY A 326 -3.68 35.97 21.63
CA GLY A 326 -2.91 34.90 21.00
C GLY A 326 -1.44 34.80 21.46
N ALA A 327 -1.07 35.44 22.57
CA ALA A 327 0.28 35.40 23.13
C ALA A 327 0.50 34.12 23.97
N TYR A 328 0.87 33.02 23.32
CA TYR A 328 1.06 31.72 23.98
C TYR A 328 2.43 31.59 24.65
N ASN A 329 2.45 31.09 25.90
CA ASN A 329 3.69 30.62 26.52
C ASN A 329 4.09 29.21 25.99
N GLU A 330 5.32 28.76 26.26
CA GLU A 330 5.82 27.46 25.75
C GLU A 330 4.94 26.26 26.12
N SER A 331 4.35 26.26 27.32
CA SER A 331 3.45 25.18 27.74
C SER A 331 2.15 25.19 26.93
N GLN A 332 1.63 26.37 26.61
CA GLN A 332 0.43 26.55 25.80
C GLN A 332 0.68 26.20 24.34
N VAL A 333 1.82 26.63 23.77
CA VAL A 333 2.28 26.22 22.43
C VAL A 333 2.35 24.70 22.34
N ARG A 334 2.92 24.03 23.34
CA ARG A 334 2.96 22.56 23.40
C ARG A 334 1.57 21.94 23.43
N SER A 335 0.64 22.49 24.20
CA SER A 335 -0.74 22.01 24.24
C SER A 335 -1.47 22.20 22.91
N ILE A 336 -1.24 23.30 22.20
CA ILE A 336 -1.78 23.54 20.85
C ILE A 336 -1.27 22.48 19.87
N ARG A 337 0.06 22.28 19.83
CA ARG A 337 0.70 21.27 18.97
C ARG A 337 0.26 19.85 19.30
N ASP A 338 0.08 19.53 20.59
CA ASP A 338 -0.44 18.22 21.01
C ASP A 338 -1.88 18.01 20.52
N ILE A 339 -2.75 19.04 20.53
CA ILE A 339 -4.11 18.96 20.00
C ILE A 339 -4.10 18.80 18.48
N GLU A 340 -3.33 19.64 17.77
CA GLU A 340 -3.21 19.58 16.32
C GLU A 340 -2.70 18.22 15.86
N ALA A 341 -1.61 17.71 16.45
CA ALA A 341 -1.04 16.42 16.08
C ALA A 341 -2.04 15.27 16.30
N CYS A 342 -2.70 15.21 17.46
CA CYS A 342 -3.73 14.19 17.72
C CYS A 342 -4.88 14.25 16.70
N TYR A 343 -5.32 15.47 16.36
CA TYR A 343 -6.38 15.67 15.38
C TYR A 343 -5.94 15.29 13.97
N GLY A 344 -4.71 15.67 13.61
CA GLY A 344 -4.05 15.41 12.34
C GLY A 344 -3.86 13.91 12.11
N GLU A 345 -3.37 13.16 13.10
CA GLU A 345 -3.18 11.70 13.01
C GLU A 345 -4.47 11.00 12.57
N MET A 346 -5.56 11.21 13.30
CA MET A 346 -6.85 10.59 12.97
C MET A 346 -7.39 11.10 11.63
N LYS A 347 -7.41 12.42 11.41
CA LYS A 347 -7.92 13.00 10.16
C LYS A 347 -7.16 12.49 8.94
N ASN A 348 -5.84 12.46 9.00
CA ASN A 348 -4.98 12.07 7.89
C ASN A 348 -5.04 10.56 7.63
N ALA A 349 -5.19 9.72 8.66
CA ALA A 349 -5.45 8.29 8.47
C ALA A 349 -6.75 8.03 7.66
N TYR A 350 -7.84 8.73 8.01
CA TYR A 350 -9.09 8.67 7.23
C TYR A 350 -8.94 9.27 5.82
N ARG A 351 -8.20 10.39 5.68
CA ARG A 351 -7.92 10.98 4.36
C ARG A 351 -7.22 10.00 3.44
N ILE A 352 -6.22 9.27 3.93
CA ILE A 352 -5.51 8.25 3.14
C ILE A 352 -6.51 7.21 2.62
N ALA A 353 -7.30 6.59 3.51
CA ALA A 353 -8.27 5.57 3.10
C ALA A 353 -9.34 6.11 2.13
N ASN A 354 -9.85 7.32 2.36
CA ASN A 354 -10.80 7.95 1.45
C ASN A 354 -10.19 8.25 0.08
N THR A 355 -8.95 8.76 0.04
CA THR A 355 -8.26 9.08 -1.22
C THR A 355 -8.00 7.81 -2.04
N LEU A 356 -7.61 6.70 -1.39
CA LEU A 356 -7.50 5.39 -2.05
C LEU A 356 -8.84 4.95 -2.63
N TYR A 357 -9.92 5.05 -1.86
CA TYR A 357 -11.26 4.67 -2.30
C TYR A 357 -11.75 5.51 -3.49
N GLU A 358 -11.55 6.84 -3.45
CA GLU A 358 -11.91 7.76 -4.53
C GLU A 358 -11.10 7.47 -5.80
N SER A 359 -9.78 7.26 -5.66
CA SER A 359 -8.91 6.84 -6.76
C SER A 359 -9.40 5.55 -7.41
N TRP A 360 -9.75 4.52 -6.62
CA TRP A 360 -10.26 3.25 -7.12
C TRP A 360 -11.66 3.37 -7.72
N LEU A 361 -12.51 4.27 -7.21
CA LEU A 361 -13.85 4.52 -7.73
C LEU A 361 -13.78 5.06 -9.15
N ASP A 362 -12.85 5.98 -9.41
CA ASP A 362 -12.60 6.51 -10.74
C ASP A 362 -12.13 5.42 -11.71
N VAL A 363 -11.23 4.53 -11.27
CA VAL A 363 -10.81 3.35 -12.06
C VAL A 363 -12.01 2.44 -12.36
N TYR A 364 -12.82 2.12 -11.35
CA TYR A 364 -14.03 1.31 -11.51
C TYR A 364 -15.04 1.94 -12.49
N ASN A 365 -15.25 3.25 -12.41
CA ASN A 365 -16.14 3.98 -13.32
C ASN A 365 -15.62 3.96 -14.76
N PHE A 366 -14.30 4.08 -14.95
CA PHE A 366 -13.67 3.92 -16.26
C PHE A 366 -13.90 2.51 -16.83
N LEU A 367 -13.72 1.46 -16.00
CA LEU A 367 -13.93 0.06 -16.39
C LEU A 367 -15.36 -0.23 -16.83
N LYS A 368 -16.34 0.28 -16.10
CA LYS A 368 -17.76 0.03 -16.34
C LYS A 368 -18.25 0.48 -17.72
N ILE A 369 -17.59 1.49 -18.30
CA ILE A 369 -17.94 2.00 -19.64
C ILE A 369 -17.10 1.36 -20.75
N GLN A 370 -16.13 0.52 -20.42
CA GLN A 370 -15.33 -0.18 -21.41
C GLN A 370 -16.16 -1.18 -22.19
N THR A 371 -15.77 -1.39 -23.44
CA THR A 371 -16.32 -2.49 -24.23
C THR A 371 -15.85 -3.80 -23.65
N ASN A 372 -16.60 -4.87 -23.92
CA ASN A 372 -16.17 -6.21 -23.55
C ASN A 372 -14.72 -6.43 -23.98
N ASP A 373 -14.30 -5.99 -25.18
CA ASP A 373 -12.98 -6.24 -25.78
C ASP A 373 -11.81 -5.64 -25.02
N THR A 374 -12.05 -4.59 -24.25
CA THR A 374 -10.99 -3.85 -23.56
C THR A 374 -11.07 -3.98 -22.05
N ILE A 375 -12.23 -4.31 -21.48
CA ILE A 375 -12.49 -4.26 -20.02
C ILE A 375 -11.49 -5.01 -19.13
N TYR A 376 -10.82 -6.06 -19.63
CA TYR A 376 -9.80 -6.82 -18.89
C TYR A 376 -8.38 -6.59 -19.40
N ALA A 377 -8.09 -5.42 -19.97
CA ALA A 377 -6.73 -5.07 -20.38
C ALA A 377 -5.81 -4.85 -19.16
N ASP A 378 -4.55 -5.24 -19.29
CA ASP A 378 -3.54 -5.09 -18.24
C ASP A 378 -3.23 -3.62 -17.93
N GLY A 379 -3.38 -2.74 -18.92
CA GLY A 379 -3.11 -1.31 -18.80
C GLY A 379 -3.70 -0.47 -19.91
N TYR A 380 -3.74 0.84 -19.67
CA TYR A 380 -4.32 1.84 -20.56
C TYR A 380 -3.46 3.10 -20.61
N ASN A 381 -3.57 3.85 -21.69
CA ASN A 381 -3.07 5.21 -21.76
C ASN A 381 -4.05 6.12 -21.00
N VAL A 382 -3.56 6.90 -20.04
CA VAL A 382 -4.42 7.71 -19.15
C VAL A 382 -5.08 8.89 -19.87
N HIS A 383 -4.55 9.33 -21.01
CA HIS A 383 -5.10 10.44 -21.79
C HIS A 383 -6.07 9.99 -22.89
N THR A 384 -5.85 8.82 -23.49
CA THR A 384 -6.66 8.35 -24.63
C THR A 384 -7.61 7.21 -24.27
N GLY A 385 -7.34 6.46 -23.20
CA GLY A 385 -8.05 5.23 -22.85
C GLY A 385 -7.70 4.04 -23.75
N GLU A 386 -6.73 4.19 -24.66
CA GLU A 386 -6.26 3.10 -25.51
C GLU A 386 -5.47 2.08 -24.68
N MET A 387 -5.63 0.79 -24.99
CA MET A 387 -4.88 -0.25 -24.29
C MET A 387 -3.37 -0.07 -24.51
N VAL A 388 -2.61 0.00 -23.41
CA VAL A 388 -1.15 -0.06 -23.47
C VAL A 388 -0.77 -1.53 -23.38
N LYS A 389 -0.07 -2.03 -24.39
CA LYS A 389 0.56 -3.35 -24.29
C LYS A 389 1.68 -3.27 -23.28
N ILE A 390 1.47 -3.83 -22.10
CA ILE A 390 2.54 -4.04 -21.13
C ILE A 390 3.39 -5.20 -21.66
N SER A 391 4.67 -4.95 -21.88
CA SER A 391 5.58 -5.84 -22.59
C SER A 391 5.77 -7.18 -21.87
N GLY A 392 5.67 -8.26 -22.64
CA GLY A 392 5.95 -9.63 -22.21
C GLY A 392 5.92 -10.56 -23.44
N ASP A 393 6.81 -10.30 -24.40
CA ASP A 393 6.78 -10.85 -25.76
C ASP A 393 7.27 -12.30 -25.91
N ILE A 394 7.48 -13.02 -24.81
CA ILE A 394 7.90 -14.42 -24.87
C ILE A 394 6.70 -15.30 -24.48
N ILE A 395 6.14 -15.97 -25.48
CA ILE A 395 5.17 -17.05 -25.29
C ILE A 395 5.68 -18.27 -26.06
N ARG A 396 5.95 -19.37 -25.35
CA ARG A 396 6.39 -20.61 -26.00
C ARG A 396 5.25 -21.23 -26.84
N PRO A 397 5.56 -21.88 -27.99
CA PRO A 397 4.56 -22.40 -28.92
C PRO A 397 3.59 -23.45 -28.36
N PHE A 398 3.93 -24.16 -27.29
CA PHE A 398 3.05 -25.17 -26.69
C PHE A 398 1.90 -24.58 -25.87
N ILE A 399 1.89 -23.25 -25.68
CA ILE A 399 0.86 -22.47 -24.97
C ILE A 399 0.01 -21.65 -25.97
N SER A 400 0.19 -21.89 -27.28
CA SER A 400 -0.47 -21.12 -28.33
C SER A 400 -2.01 -21.12 -28.24
N ASP A 401 -2.60 -22.15 -27.65
CA ASP A 401 -4.04 -22.32 -27.51
C ASP A 401 -4.67 -21.44 -26.41
N VAL A 402 -3.88 -20.91 -25.48
CA VAL A 402 -4.35 -19.98 -24.43
C VAL A 402 -3.91 -18.53 -24.67
N ILE A 403 -3.07 -18.28 -25.69
CA ILE A 403 -2.70 -16.91 -26.11
C ILE A 403 -3.94 -16.04 -26.36
N PRO A 404 -4.99 -16.50 -27.08
CA PRO A 404 -6.17 -15.67 -27.29
C PRO A 404 -6.88 -15.31 -25.98
N LEU A 405 -6.91 -16.23 -25.01
CA LEU A 405 -7.50 -15.99 -23.69
C LEU A 405 -6.67 -15.00 -22.88
N ARG A 406 -5.34 -15.19 -22.81
CA ARG A 406 -4.43 -14.24 -22.13
C ARG A 406 -4.50 -12.85 -22.76
N ASN A 407 -4.49 -12.75 -24.08
CA ASN A 407 -4.61 -11.46 -24.76
C ASN A 407 -5.96 -10.78 -24.50
N ARG A 408 -6.98 -11.55 -24.12
CA ARG A 408 -8.35 -11.06 -23.95
C ARG A 408 -8.70 -10.71 -22.51
N PHE A 409 -8.20 -11.50 -21.57
CA PHE A 409 -8.52 -11.44 -20.15
C PHE A 409 -7.33 -11.07 -19.28
N GLY A 410 -6.14 -10.90 -19.86
CA GLY A 410 -4.91 -10.64 -19.12
C GLY A 410 -4.38 -11.85 -18.35
N THR A 411 -3.47 -11.60 -17.43
CA THR A 411 -2.96 -12.62 -16.50
C THR A 411 -3.94 -12.87 -15.34
N PRO A 412 -3.78 -13.94 -14.54
CA PRO A 412 -4.58 -14.15 -13.33
C PRO A 412 -4.62 -12.92 -12.41
N ALA A 413 -3.50 -12.20 -12.26
CA ALA A 413 -3.45 -10.97 -11.48
C ALA A 413 -4.41 -9.89 -11.98
N VAL A 414 -4.48 -9.69 -13.29
CA VAL A 414 -5.36 -8.70 -13.93
C VAL A 414 -6.81 -8.96 -13.57
N THR A 415 -7.26 -10.19 -13.83
CA THR A 415 -8.65 -10.61 -13.56
C THR A 415 -8.99 -10.56 -12.08
N MET A 416 -8.05 -10.92 -11.20
CA MET A 416 -8.24 -10.87 -9.75
C MET A 416 -8.35 -9.44 -9.24
N ASN A 417 -7.47 -8.55 -9.68
CA ASN A 417 -7.51 -7.15 -9.26
C ASN A 417 -8.80 -6.48 -9.73
N TYR A 418 -9.28 -6.76 -10.94
CA TYR A 418 -10.60 -6.30 -11.38
C TYR A 418 -11.75 -6.89 -10.58
N PHE A 419 -11.70 -8.17 -10.23
CA PHE A 419 -12.69 -8.79 -9.35
C PHE A 419 -12.73 -8.11 -7.98
N LEU A 420 -11.56 -7.93 -7.33
CA LEU A 420 -11.46 -7.24 -6.04
C LEU A 420 -11.99 -5.80 -6.13
N LEU A 421 -11.65 -5.07 -7.18
CA LEU A 421 -12.13 -3.72 -7.44
C LEU A 421 -13.66 -3.67 -7.50
N THR A 422 -14.29 -4.54 -8.30
CA THR A 422 -15.76 -4.60 -8.40
C THR A 422 -16.42 -4.99 -7.08
N GLY A 423 -15.77 -5.86 -6.31
CA GLY A 423 -16.21 -6.28 -4.97
C GLY A 423 -16.27 -5.12 -3.98
N ILE A 424 -15.27 -4.23 -3.97
CA ILE A 424 -15.24 -3.03 -3.11
C ILE A 424 -16.47 -2.13 -3.36
N PHE A 425 -16.91 -2.02 -4.61
CA PHE A 425 -18.04 -1.16 -4.99
C PHE A 425 -19.39 -1.87 -4.98
N ASN A 426 -19.46 -3.14 -4.53
CA ASN A 426 -20.68 -3.92 -4.39
C ASN A 426 -21.54 -3.99 -5.68
N ASP A 427 -20.91 -3.99 -6.86
CA ASP A 427 -21.62 -4.26 -8.11
C ASP A 427 -21.78 -5.76 -8.30
N GLU A 428 -22.95 -6.28 -7.92
CA GLU A 428 -23.24 -7.72 -7.98
C GLU A 428 -23.08 -8.30 -9.41
N THR A 429 -23.44 -7.53 -10.44
CA THR A 429 -23.41 -8.01 -11.82
C THR A 429 -21.98 -8.09 -12.34
N MET A 430 -21.22 -7.00 -12.23
CA MET A 430 -19.81 -6.99 -12.62
C MET A 430 -18.95 -7.88 -11.74
N GLY A 431 -19.27 -7.99 -10.44
CA GLY A 431 -18.60 -8.89 -9.50
C GLY A 431 -18.80 -10.35 -9.86
N THR A 432 -20.01 -10.74 -10.28
CA THR A 432 -20.27 -12.10 -10.76
C THR A 432 -19.53 -12.39 -12.06
N GLU A 433 -19.53 -11.45 -13.00
CA GLU A 433 -18.81 -11.62 -14.28
C GLU A 433 -17.30 -11.72 -14.07
N SER A 434 -16.70 -10.72 -13.41
CA SER A 434 -15.26 -10.66 -13.15
C SER A 434 -14.79 -11.81 -12.26
N GLY A 435 -15.59 -12.24 -11.29
CA GLY A 435 -15.32 -13.42 -10.47
C GLY A 435 -15.30 -14.71 -11.31
N ASN A 436 -16.24 -14.88 -12.25
CA ASN A 436 -16.23 -16.02 -13.18
C ASN A 436 -15.01 -15.99 -14.11
N VAL A 437 -14.64 -14.81 -14.62
CA VAL A 437 -13.46 -14.62 -15.47
C VAL A 437 -12.18 -14.92 -14.68
N ALA A 438 -12.06 -14.41 -13.44
CA ALA A 438 -10.93 -14.67 -12.56
C ALA A 438 -10.79 -16.16 -12.23
N LEU A 439 -11.91 -16.82 -11.87
CA LEU A 439 -11.95 -18.27 -11.68
C LEU A 439 -11.50 -19.01 -12.93
N TYR A 440 -12.05 -18.68 -14.10
CA TYR A 440 -11.70 -19.36 -15.34
C TYR A 440 -10.23 -19.17 -15.73
N ASN A 441 -9.71 -17.94 -15.62
CA ASN A 441 -8.30 -17.64 -15.89
C ASN A 441 -7.39 -18.41 -14.92
N TYR A 442 -7.77 -18.48 -13.64
CA TYR A 442 -7.08 -19.29 -12.64
C TYR A 442 -7.12 -20.79 -12.96
N PHE A 443 -8.27 -21.35 -13.33
CA PHE A 443 -8.40 -22.75 -13.73
C PHE A 443 -7.51 -23.09 -14.92
N MET A 444 -7.51 -22.22 -15.94
CA MET A 444 -6.64 -22.36 -17.10
C MET A 444 -5.17 -22.32 -16.68
N HIS A 445 -4.81 -21.42 -15.76
CA HIS A 445 -3.46 -21.32 -15.22
C HIS A 445 -3.08 -22.61 -14.45
N ILE A 446 -3.96 -23.18 -13.63
CA ILE A 446 -3.71 -24.46 -12.97
C ILE A 446 -3.54 -25.59 -14.00
N GLU A 447 -4.52 -25.82 -14.85
CA GLU A 447 -4.54 -26.97 -15.78
C GLU A 447 -3.32 -26.96 -16.72
N ARG A 448 -2.88 -25.76 -17.13
CA ARG A 448 -1.80 -25.62 -18.11
C ARG A 448 -0.40 -25.43 -17.51
N PHE A 449 -0.29 -25.10 -16.23
CA PHE A 449 1.01 -24.82 -15.60
C PHE A 449 1.29 -25.65 -14.34
N SER A 450 0.32 -26.41 -13.80
CA SER A 450 0.48 -27.22 -12.58
C SER A 450 1.46 -28.39 -12.70
N PHE A 451 1.78 -28.84 -13.92
CA PHE A 451 2.81 -29.86 -14.16
C PHE A 451 4.23 -29.28 -14.18
N LEU A 452 4.37 -27.96 -14.16
CA LEU A 452 5.66 -27.28 -14.12
C LEU A 452 6.07 -27.02 -12.66
N PRO A 453 7.36 -26.90 -12.36
CA PRO A 453 7.81 -26.65 -11.00
C PRO A 453 7.28 -25.30 -10.51
N VAL A 454 6.36 -25.30 -9.54
CA VAL A 454 5.79 -24.09 -8.91
C VAL A 454 6.88 -23.21 -8.31
N SER A 455 8.04 -23.79 -8.03
CA SER A 455 9.20 -23.10 -7.48
C SER A 455 10.19 -22.57 -8.52
N SER A 456 9.90 -22.59 -9.83
CA SER A 456 10.82 -22.14 -10.90
C SER A 456 10.43 -20.75 -11.43
N PRO A 457 11.19 -19.68 -11.10
CA PRO A 457 10.95 -18.34 -11.64
C PRO A 457 11.08 -18.27 -13.17
N ASP A 458 11.98 -19.04 -13.79
CA ASP A 458 12.13 -19.12 -15.25
C ASP A 458 10.81 -19.51 -15.91
N THR A 459 10.07 -20.46 -15.33
CA THR A 459 8.80 -20.92 -15.89
C THR A 459 7.77 -19.80 -15.95
N TYR A 460 7.66 -18.99 -14.89
CA TYR A 460 6.72 -17.87 -14.86
C TYR A 460 7.18 -16.75 -15.81
N ALA A 461 8.46 -16.40 -15.73
CA ALA A 461 9.08 -15.36 -16.56
C ALA A 461 8.94 -15.63 -18.06
N GLU A 462 9.22 -16.86 -18.50
CA GLU A 462 9.12 -17.30 -19.89
C GLU A 462 7.69 -17.29 -20.45
N ASN A 463 6.69 -17.18 -19.58
CA ASN A 463 5.27 -17.13 -19.95
C ASN A 463 4.62 -15.77 -19.65
N GLY A 464 5.44 -14.79 -19.24
CA GLY A 464 4.99 -13.44 -18.92
C GLY A 464 4.16 -13.33 -17.64
N PHE A 465 4.32 -14.27 -16.71
CA PHE A 465 3.70 -14.23 -15.38
C PHE A 465 4.72 -13.77 -14.34
N GLN A 466 4.29 -12.89 -13.43
CA GLN A 466 5.13 -12.52 -12.30
C GLN A 466 4.97 -13.55 -11.17
N ILE A 467 6.04 -14.27 -10.83
CA ILE A 467 6.00 -15.26 -9.73
C ILE A 467 5.74 -14.65 -8.35
N TRP A 468 5.84 -13.33 -8.25
CA TRP A 468 5.56 -12.54 -7.04
C TRP A 468 4.22 -11.81 -7.23
N GLY A 469 3.15 -12.34 -6.63
CA GLY A 469 1.77 -11.82 -6.71
C GLY A 469 0.74 -12.88 -7.12
N PHE A 470 -0.45 -12.41 -7.55
CA PHE A 470 -1.58 -13.24 -7.99
C PHE A 470 -1.30 -14.11 -9.22
N ASP A 471 -0.26 -13.77 -9.98
CA ASP A 471 0.24 -14.56 -11.10
C ASP A 471 0.97 -15.84 -10.65
N SER A 472 1.24 -15.99 -9.35
CA SER A 472 1.84 -17.19 -8.78
C SER A 472 0.80 -18.23 -8.40
N LEU A 473 1.07 -19.51 -8.71
CA LEU A 473 0.26 -20.64 -8.20
C LEU A 473 0.26 -20.72 -6.66
N ARG A 474 1.20 -20.01 -5.99
CA ARG A 474 1.27 -19.90 -4.53
C ARG A 474 0.14 -19.05 -3.96
N TYR A 475 -0.15 -17.92 -4.60
CA TYR A 475 -1.24 -17.03 -4.22
C TYR A 475 -2.61 -17.63 -4.57
N ALA A 476 -2.65 -18.29 -5.72
CA ALA A 476 -3.91 -18.66 -6.36
C ALA A 476 -4.61 -19.85 -5.66
N GLY A 477 -3.87 -20.72 -4.95
CA GLY A 477 -4.43 -21.77 -4.10
C GLY A 477 -4.99 -21.29 -2.75
N GLY A 478 -4.73 -20.03 -2.38
CA GLY A 478 -4.99 -19.47 -1.06
C GLY A 478 -6.21 -18.57 -0.93
N CYS A 479 -6.64 -17.93 -2.02
CA CYS A 479 -7.76 -17.01 -1.99
C CYS A 479 -9.08 -17.79 -1.95
N LEU A 480 -9.72 -17.80 -0.78
CA LEU A 480 -11.19 -17.82 -0.73
C LEU A 480 -11.63 -16.61 -1.57
N MET A 481 -12.11 -16.84 -2.79
CA MET A 481 -12.71 -15.80 -3.63
C MET A 481 -13.66 -14.98 -2.74
N PRO A 482 -13.45 -13.66 -2.56
CA PRO A 482 -14.25 -12.82 -1.65
C PRO A 482 -15.74 -12.70 -1.99
N SER A 483 -16.31 -13.55 -2.85
CA SER A 483 -17.75 -13.63 -3.05
C SER A 483 -18.55 -14.03 -1.79
N LEU A 484 -17.90 -14.42 -0.69
CA LEU A 484 -18.59 -14.87 0.54
C LEU A 484 -18.12 -14.25 1.86
N VAL A 485 -17.00 -13.54 1.91
CA VAL A 485 -16.43 -13.09 3.19
C VAL A 485 -15.92 -11.65 3.05
N GLU A 486 -16.63 -10.73 3.69
CA GLU A 486 -16.24 -9.33 4.01
C GLU A 486 -16.57 -8.17 3.05
N THR A 487 -17.65 -8.24 2.26
CA THR A 487 -18.25 -7.00 1.69
C THR A 487 -19.38 -6.42 2.56
N TYR A 488 -19.68 -7.03 3.72
CA TYR A 488 -20.99 -6.90 4.36
C TYR A 488 -21.02 -6.41 5.82
N PRO A 489 -20.03 -5.65 6.32
CA PRO A 489 -20.41 -4.31 6.79
C PRO A 489 -19.25 -3.29 6.76
N LEU A 490 -19.06 -2.59 5.65
CA LEU A 490 -18.14 -1.43 5.57
C LEU A 490 -18.84 -0.08 5.90
N TYR A 491 -20.09 -0.13 6.38
CA TYR A 491 -21.01 1.01 6.38
C TYR A 491 -21.64 1.33 7.74
N TYR A 492 -20.90 1.20 8.85
CA TYR A 492 -21.29 1.91 10.07
C TYR A 492 -20.73 3.33 10.18
N ALA A 493 -19.88 3.78 9.24
CA ALA A 493 -19.38 5.16 9.18
C ALA A 493 -19.44 5.83 7.78
N SER A 494 -19.81 5.13 6.71
CA SER A 494 -20.07 5.80 5.42
C SER A 494 -21.40 6.57 5.51
N GLY A 495 -21.32 7.84 5.85
CA GLY A 495 -22.47 8.66 6.19
C GLY A 495 -22.19 9.61 7.34
N THR A 496 -21.19 9.33 8.17
CA THR A 496 -20.53 10.39 8.91
C THR A 496 -19.62 11.14 7.94
N SER A 497 -20.13 12.25 7.42
CA SER A 497 -19.30 13.31 6.87
C SER A 497 -18.08 13.52 7.76
N ILE A 498 -16.88 13.13 7.28
CA ILE A 498 -15.61 13.51 7.91
C ILE A 498 -15.17 14.89 7.37
N TYR A 499 -16.13 15.76 6.99
CA TYR A 499 -15.93 17.20 7.15
C TYR A 499 -15.88 17.51 8.64
N ARG A 500 -14.86 16.97 9.30
CA ARG A 500 -14.47 17.49 10.58
C ARG A 500 -13.89 18.84 10.27
N GLU A 501 -14.47 19.83 10.93
CA GLU A 501 -14.01 21.20 10.98
C GLU A 501 -12.49 21.30 10.96
N ASN A 502 -11.93 22.36 10.35
CA ASN A 502 -10.49 22.59 10.42
C ASN A 502 -10.04 22.53 11.90
N TRP A 503 -8.95 21.81 12.21
CA TRP A 503 -8.49 21.62 13.58
C TRP A 503 -8.34 22.95 14.33
N LYS A 504 -7.89 24.00 13.62
CA LYS A 504 -7.74 25.36 14.14
C LYS A 504 -9.08 25.92 14.58
N VAL A 505 -10.10 25.81 13.73
CA VAL A 505 -11.47 26.29 14.01
C VAL A 505 -12.09 25.46 15.15
N PHE A 506 -11.87 24.15 15.16
CA PHE A 506 -12.30 23.27 16.25
C PHE A 506 -11.66 23.66 17.59
N THR A 507 -10.34 23.85 17.61
CA THR A 507 -9.59 24.23 18.81
C THR A 507 -10.01 25.62 19.28
N MET A 508 -10.15 26.59 18.39
CA MET A 508 -10.61 27.95 18.72
C MET A 508 -12.03 27.94 19.31
N ARG A 509 -12.97 27.23 18.67
CA ARG A 509 -14.32 27.10 19.23
C ARG A 509 -14.30 26.47 20.61
N LYS A 510 -13.45 25.46 20.82
CA LYS A 510 -13.28 24.81 22.12
C LYS A 510 -12.67 25.76 23.15
N ILE A 511 -11.67 26.56 22.81
CA ILE A 511 -11.07 27.56 23.71
C ILE A 511 -12.13 28.61 24.10
N ASN A 512 -12.82 29.17 23.10
CA ASN A 512 -13.84 30.20 23.32
C ASN A 512 -15.02 29.70 24.20
N GLN A 513 -15.27 28.39 24.31
CA GLN A 513 -16.26 27.84 25.26
C GLN A 513 -15.87 28.02 26.73
N PHE A 514 -14.58 28.17 27.01
CA PHE A 514 -14.03 28.32 28.36
C PHE A 514 -13.52 29.74 28.64
N THR A 515 -13.54 30.63 27.64
CA THR A 515 -13.15 32.04 27.79
C THR A 515 -14.36 32.84 28.29
N GLU A 516 -14.21 33.55 29.42
CA GLU A 516 -15.31 34.28 30.05
C GLU A 516 -15.69 35.57 29.29
N ASP A 517 -14.72 36.27 28.70
CA ASP A 517 -14.91 37.54 28.02
C ASP A 517 -14.92 37.37 26.49
N GLU A 518 -16.03 37.73 25.83
CA GLU A 518 -16.18 37.63 24.36
C GLU A 518 -15.16 38.47 23.57
N GLU A 519 -14.62 39.52 24.17
CA GLU A 519 -13.56 40.36 23.56
C GLU A 519 -12.24 39.60 23.38
N ASN A 520 -12.04 38.49 24.11
CA ASN A 520 -10.85 37.64 24.03
C ASN A 520 -11.06 36.39 23.16
N PHE A 521 -12.16 36.33 22.39
CA PHE A 521 -12.44 35.18 21.53
C PHE A 521 -11.46 35.10 20.36
N LEU A 522 -10.93 33.90 20.16
CA LEU A 522 -10.06 33.59 19.02
C LEU A 522 -10.89 33.40 17.75
N THR A 523 -10.35 33.86 16.64
CA THR A 523 -10.89 33.80 15.28
C THR A 523 -9.96 33.04 14.34
N PRO A 524 -10.45 32.48 13.22
CA PRO A 524 -9.61 31.72 12.28
C PRO A 524 -8.39 32.46 11.71
N ASP A 525 -8.36 33.80 11.81
CA ASP A 525 -7.24 34.62 11.34
C ASP A 525 -6.11 34.74 12.38
N ASP A 526 -6.36 34.38 13.65
CA ASP A 526 -5.36 34.44 14.71
C ASP A 526 -4.25 33.40 14.50
N PRO A 527 -2.97 33.75 14.75
CA PRO A 527 -1.85 32.85 14.52
C PRO A 527 -1.88 31.69 15.51
N PHE A 528 -1.68 30.46 15.03
CA PHE A 528 -1.54 29.26 15.84
C PHE A 528 -0.22 28.58 15.48
N PRO A 529 0.60 28.16 16.45
CA PRO A 529 1.78 27.35 16.18
C PRO A 529 1.37 26.00 15.59
N THR A 530 2.12 25.51 14.61
CA THR A 530 1.95 24.16 14.07
C THR A 530 2.95 23.18 14.69
N PHE A 531 2.64 21.89 14.72
CA PHE A 531 3.53 20.86 15.27
C PHE A 531 4.82 20.65 14.46
N TYR A 532 4.89 21.19 13.25
CA TYR A 532 6.01 21.05 12.31
C TYR A 532 6.67 22.39 11.95
N ASP A 533 6.36 23.49 12.65
CA ASP A 533 7.00 24.79 12.41
C ASP A 533 8.54 24.73 12.47
N HIS A 534 9.10 23.79 13.25
CA HIS A 534 10.53 23.59 13.40
C HIS A 534 11.18 22.85 12.21
N ILE A 535 10.38 22.21 11.36
CA ILE A 535 10.86 21.56 10.14
C ILE A 535 11.08 22.67 9.10
N PRO A 536 12.33 22.87 8.63
CA PRO A 536 12.63 23.90 7.64
C PRO A 536 11.93 23.55 6.31
N ALA A 537 11.38 24.58 5.66
CA ALA A 537 10.89 24.42 4.30
C ALA A 537 12.06 24.25 3.32
N VAL A 538 11.86 23.41 2.31
CA VAL A 538 12.81 23.25 1.20
C VAL A 538 12.96 24.59 0.48
N THR A 539 14.20 24.95 0.14
CA THR A 539 14.49 26.12 -0.70
C THR A 539 14.43 25.70 -2.16
N ILE A 540 13.58 26.36 -2.95
CA ILE A 540 13.38 26.09 -4.37
C ILE A 540 13.94 27.29 -5.15
N GLU A 541 14.83 27.05 -6.11
CA GLU A 541 15.61 28.12 -6.79
C GLU A 541 14.94 28.69 -8.07
N ASN A 542 13.70 28.25 -8.38
CA ASN A 542 12.96 28.59 -9.61
C ASN A 542 12.76 30.09 -9.90
#